data_AF-A0A945G091-F1
#
_entry.id   AF-A0A945G091-F1
#
_cell.length_a   1.000
_cell.length_b   1.000
_cell.length_c   1.000
_cell.angle_alpha   90.00
_cell.angle_beta   90.00
_cell.angle_gamma   90.00
#
_symmetry.space_group_name_H-M   'P 1'
#
loop_
_entity.id
_entity.type
_entity.pdbx_description
1 polymer ?
#
loop_
_entity_poly.entity_id
_entity_poly.type
_entity_poly.pdbx_seq_one_letter_code
_entity_poly.pdbx_strand_id
1 'polypeptide(L)'
;ELANYHLCTFKSFHAPILQMPDGTVMPRSVEIKVGDPVRVFGAMGGMIEDQRKIVACYLSGVQLLNEPPDSKDNSSVIERLHQRLADFLPWN
;
A
#
# COMPACT_ATOMS: atom_id res chain seq x y z
N GLU A 1 15.91 6.62 -17.04
CA GLU A 1 14.55 6.18 -17.40
C GLU A 1 13.71 6.21 -16.12
N LEU A 2 12.63 7.00 -16.09
CA LEU A 2 11.77 7.11 -14.91
C LEU A 2 11.05 5.78 -14.69
N ALA A 3 11.19 5.19 -13.51
CA ALA A 3 10.42 4.01 -13.13
C ALA A 3 8.93 4.31 -13.26
N ASN A 4 8.22 3.53 -14.07
CA ASN A 4 6.77 3.61 -14.20
C ASN A 4 6.13 3.06 -12.92
N TYR A 5 5.79 3.93 -11.98
CA TYR A 5 5.08 3.53 -10.77
C TYR A 5 3.62 3.21 -11.10
N HIS A 6 3.19 2.00 -10.73
CA HIS A 6 1.79 1.60 -10.80
C HIS A 6 1.13 1.80 -9.44
N LEU A 7 -0.03 2.46 -9.42
CA LEU A 7 -0.84 2.64 -8.22
C LEU A 7 -1.86 1.51 -8.12
N CYS A 8 -1.97 0.90 -6.94
CA CYS A 8 -2.98 -0.10 -6.64
C CYS A 8 -3.52 0.12 -5.22
N THR A 9 -4.83 -0.08 -5.06
CA THR A 9 -5.50 0.03 -3.76
C THR A 9 -5.89 -1.35 -3.28
N PHE A 10 -5.45 -1.70 -2.06
CA PHE A 10 -5.85 -2.93 -1.40
C PHE A 10 -6.86 -2.62 -0.29
N LYS A 11 -7.87 -3.49 -0.12
CA LYS A 11 -8.87 -3.39 0.94
C LYS A 11 -8.80 -4.63 1.83
N SER A 12 -9.10 -4.50 3.12
CA SER A 12 -9.27 -5.64 4.01
C SER A 12 -10.51 -5.50 4.87
N PHE A 13 -11.15 -6.63 5.18
CA PHE A 13 -12.23 -6.71 6.17
C PHE A 13 -11.70 -7.03 7.57
N HIS A 14 -10.43 -7.43 7.68
CA HIS A 14 -9.77 -7.77 8.93
C HIS A 14 -8.49 -6.96 9.09
N ALA A 15 -7.99 -6.84 10.31
CA ALA A 15 -6.69 -6.23 10.53
C ALA A 15 -5.62 -7.07 9.80
N PRO A 16 -4.81 -6.46 8.91
CA PRO A 16 -3.77 -7.17 8.19
C PRO A 16 -2.64 -7.59 9.13
N ILE A 17 -1.94 -8.67 8.79
CA ILE A 17 -0.74 -9.08 9.52
C ILE A 17 0.37 -8.08 9.25
N LEU A 18 0.92 -7.48 10.30
CA LEU A 18 2.06 -6.57 10.19
C LEU A 18 3.35 -7.30 10.57
N GLN A 19 4.36 -7.20 9.72
CA GLN A 19 5.63 -7.89 9.90
C GLN A 19 6.83 -6.94 9.87
N MET A 20 7.81 -7.25 10.71
CA MET A 20 9.15 -6.68 10.62
C MET A 20 9.90 -7.27 9.41
N PRO A 21 11.03 -6.66 8.99
CA PRO A 21 11.79 -7.13 7.83
C PRO A 21 12.29 -8.59 7.93
N ASP A 22 12.47 -9.11 9.14
CA ASP A 22 12.83 -10.51 9.41
C ASP A 22 11.64 -11.48 9.35
N GLY A 23 10.42 -10.99 9.12
CA GLY A 23 9.17 -11.77 9.05
C GLY A 23 8.48 -11.98 10.39
N THR A 24 9.04 -11.48 11.50
CA THR A 24 8.40 -11.53 12.82
C THR A 24 7.22 -10.57 12.90
N VAL A 25 6.30 -10.81 13.84
CA VAL A 25 5.13 -9.93 14.04
C VAL A 25 5.59 -8.56 14.53
N MET A 26 5.07 -7.51 13.91
CA MET A 26 5.38 -6.13 14.24
C MET A 26 4.87 -5.77 15.66
N PRO A 27 5.73 -5.25 16.56
CA PRO A 27 5.31 -4.77 17.87
C PRO A 27 4.39 -3.54 17.74
N ARG A 28 3.44 -3.39 18.68
CA ARG A 28 2.51 -2.24 18.70
C ARG A 28 3.19 -0.87 18.81
N SER A 29 4.44 -0.82 19.26
CA SER A 29 5.23 0.41 19.36
C SER A 29 5.78 0.90 18.02
N VAL A 30 5.74 0.06 16.98
CA VAL A 30 6.22 0.40 15.65
C VAL A 30 5.05 0.88 14.81
N GLU A 31 5.24 2.01 14.15
CA GLU A 31 4.28 2.61 13.24
C GLU A 31 4.84 2.58 11.82
N ILE A 32 4.01 2.21 10.84
CA ILE A 32 4.34 2.31 9.42
C ILE A 32 3.84 3.66 8.93
N LYS A 33 4.76 4.52 8.49
CA LYS A 33 4.44 5.87 8.00
C LYS A 33 4.12 5.85 6.51
N VAL A 34 3.37 6.85 6.06
CA VAL A 34 3.14 7.06 4.62
C VAL A 34 4.49 7.33 3.95
N GLY A 35 4.77 6.55 2.89
CA GLY A 35 6.04 6.59 2.17
C GLY A 35 7.05 5.55 2.61
N ASP A 36 6.79 4.81 3.69
CA ASP A 36 7.67 3.71 4.10
C ASP A 36 7.67 2.59 3.04
N PRO A 37 8.85 2.04 2.71
CA PRO A 37 8.97 0.93 1.80
C PRO A 37 8.41 -0.34 2.44
N VAL A 38 7.39 -0.91 1.81
CA VAL A 38 6.75 -2.14 2.30
C VAL A 38 6.59 -3.18 1.21
N ARG A 39 6.65 -4.44 1.61
CA ARG A 39 6.09 -5.55 0.84
C ARG A 39 4.64 -5.74 1.26
N VAL A 40 3.74 -5.79 0.28
CA VAL A 40 2.32 -6.04 0.50
C VAL A 40 2.00 -7.49 0.17
N PHE A 41 1.28 -8.17 1.06
CA PHE A 41 0.72 -9.50 0.81
C PHE A 41 -0.78 -9.37 0.57
N GLY A 42 -1.26 -10.10 -0.43
CA GLY A 42 -2.67 -10.06 -0.78
C GLY A 42 -3.05 -11.05 -1.87
N ALA A 43 -4.34 -11.06 -2.16
CA ALA A 43 -4.91 -11.81 -3.28
C ALA A 43 -5.67 -10.86 -4.20
N MET A 44 -5.69 -11.16 -5.49
CA MET A 44 -6.55 -10.48 -6.46
C MET A 44 -7.73 -11.38 -6.79
N GLY A 45 -8.93 -10.81 -6.83
CA GLY A 45 -10.15 -11.55 -7.13
C GLY A 45 -11.12 -10.71 -7.95
N GLY A 46 -11.86 -11.37 -8.84
CA GLY A 46 -12.99 -10.73 -9.53
C GLY A 46 -14.20 -10.65 -8.60
N MET A 47 -14.88 -9.51 -8.58
CA MET A 47 -16.14 -9.35 -7.86
C MET A 47 -17.14 -8.51 -8.67
N ILE A 48 -18.41 -8.61 -8.27
CA ILE A 48 -19.46 -7.72 -8.77
C ILE A 48 -19.78 -6.72 -7.66
N GLU A 49 -19.52 -5.44 -7.91
CA GLU A 49 -19.84 -4.32 -7.02
C GLU A 49 -20.73 -3.36 -7.82
N ASP A 50 -21.88 -2.96 -7.28
CA ASP A 50 -22.84 -2.07 -7.95
C ASP A 50 -23.17 -2.46 -9.40
N GLN A 51 -23.44 -3.76 -9.62
CA GLN A 51 -23.70 -4.37 -10.94
C GLN A 51 -22.52 -4.30 -11.94
N ARG A 52 -21.32 -3.91 -11.51
CA ARG A 52 -20.11 -3.83 -12.34
C ARG A 52 -19.15 -4.95 -11.97
N LYS A 53 -18.54 -5.57 -12.99
CA LYS A 53 -17.43 -6.52 -12.80
C LYS A 53 -16.15 -5.73 -12.55
N ILE A 54 -15.53 -5.95 -11.40
CA ILE A 54 -14.28 -5.32 -11.02
C ILE A 54 -13.26 -6.38 -10.59
N VAL A 55 -11.98 -6.01 -10.63
CA VAL A 55 -10.90 -6.78 -9.99
C VAL A 55 -10.55 -6.05 -8.71
N ALA A 56 -10.72 -6.72 -7.58
CA ALA A 56 -10.39 -6.21 -6.26
C ALA A 56 -9.06 -6.81 -5.78
N CYS A 57 -8.30 -5.99 -5.06
CA CYS A 57 -7.09 -6.43 -4.37
C CYS A 57 -7.38 -6.51 -2.86
N TYR A 58 -7.21 -7.68 -2.28
CA TYR A 58 -7.46 -7.95 -0.87
C TYR A 58 -6.16 -7.93 -0.09
N LEU A 59 -6.08 -7.10 0.95
CA LEU A 59 -4.90 -6.97 1.81
C LEU A 59 -4.92 -8.04 2.90
N SER A 60 -3.90 -8.91 2.91
CA SER A 60 -3.69 -9.90 3.98
C SER A 60 -2.59 -9.50 4.94
N GLY A 61 -1.58 -8.76 4.50
CA GLY A 61 -0.47 -8.34 5.35
C GLY A 61 0.44 -7.30 4.73
N VAL A 62 1.29 -6.72 5.57
CA VAL A 62 2.30 -5.73 5.21
C VAL A 62 3.59 -6.05 5.96
N GLN A 63 4.72 -6.05 5.25
CA GLN A 63 6.05 -6.24 5.82
C GLN A 63 6.92 -5.02 5.55
N LEU A 64 7.52 -4.43 6.59
CA LEU A 64 8.54 -3.38 6.42
C LEU A 64 9.77 -3.92 5.71
N LEU A 65 10.41 -3.08 4.89
CA LEU A 65 11.68 -3.41 4.24
C LEU A 65 12.84 -2.71 4.95
N ASN A 66 14.01 -3.38 5.02
CA ASN A 66 15.21 -2.85 5.71
C ASN A 66 15.82 -1.61 5.02
N GLU A 67 15.58 -1.44 3.73
CA GLU A 67 16.13 -0.31 2.95
C GLU A 67 15.03 0.30 2.09
N PRO A 68 14.97 1.65 1.97
CA PRO A 68 14.20 2.27 0.91
C PRO A 68 14.81 1.87 -0.44
N PRO A 69 14.02 1.41 -1.42
CA PRO A 69 14.53 1.18 -2.76
C PRO A 69 15.16 2.49 -3.26
N ASP A 70 16.44 2.43 -3.63
CA ASP A 70 17.30 3.54 -4.09
C ASP A 70 16.66 4.94 -4.03
N SER A 71 16.84 5.59 -2.89
CA SER A 71 16.20 6.83 -2.42
C SER A 71 16.48 8.11 -3.23
N LYS A 72 16.83 8.04 -4.51
CA LYS A 72 17.16 9.25 -5.27
C LYS A 72 15.97 10.12 -5.68
N ASP A 73 14.70 9.73 -5.47
CA ASP A 73 13.57 10.59 -5.91
C ASP A 73 12.21 10.40 -5.20
N ASN A 74 12.19 9.99 -3.92
CA ASN A 74 10.95 9.66 -3.20
C ASN A 74 10.04 10.87 -2.88
N SER A 75 10.58 12.09 -2.82
CA SER A 75 9.79 13.31 -2.58
C SER A 75 8.73 13.50 -3.66
N SER A 76 9.10 13.30 -4.92
CA SER A 76 8.19 13.43 -6.07
C SER A 76 7.09 12.36 -6.09
N VAL A 77 7.33 11.18 -5.50
CA VAL A 77 6.34 10.09 -5.43
C VAL A 77 5.34 10.37 -4.32
N ILE A 78 5.79 10.86 -3.17
CA ILE A 78 4.93 11.24 -2.05
C ILE A 78 4.08 12.47 -2.40
N GLU A 79 4.63 13.49 -3.06
CA GLU A 79 3.85 14.64 -3.53
C GLU A 79 2.80 14.23 -4.58
N ARG A 80 3.15 13.35 -5.52
CA ARG A 80 2.19 12.81 -6.51
C ARG A 80 1.14 11.90 -5.88
N LEU A 81 1.49 11.15 -4.84
CA LEU A 81 0.55 10.36 -4.05
C LEU A 81 -0.43 11.28 -3.32
N HIS A 82 0.04 12.35 -2.67
CA HIS A 82 -0.84 13.34 -2.02
C HIS A 82 -1.77 14.02 -3.02
N GLN A 83 -1.27 14.40 -4.20
CA GLN A 83 -2.11 14.97 -5.27
C GLN A 83 -3.19 13.99 -5.72
N ARG A 84 -2.87 12.71 -5.91
CA ARG A 84 -3.87 11.71 -6.31
C ARG A 84 -4.81 11.30 -5.17
N LEU A 85 -4.33 11.24 -3.93
CA LEU A 85 -5.17 10.93 -2.77
C LEU A 85 -6.23 12.02 -2.52
N ALA A 86 -5.92 13.28 -2.84
CA ALA A 86 -6.92 14.36 -2.80
C ALA A 86 -8.14 14.09 -3.69
N ASP A 87 -7.97 13.34 -4.78
CA ASP A 87 -9.06 12.94 -5.69
C ASP A 87 -9.86 11.71 -5.18
N PHE A 88 -9.32 10.95 -4.22
CA PHE A 88 -9.89 9.70 -3.72
C PHE A 88 -10.39 9.74 -2.28
N LEU A 89 -10.09 10.81 -1.53
CA LEU A 89 -10.66 11.03 -0.20
C LEU A 89 -12.07 11.62 -0.35
N PRO A 90 -13.13 10.94 0.12
CA PRO A 90 -14.52 11.39 -0.06
C PRO A 90 -14.91 12.58 0.84
N TRP A 91 -13.94 13.30 1.41
CA TRP A 91 -14.14 14.30 2.46
C TRP A 91 -13.51 15.65 2.09
N ASN A 92 -13.88 16.16 0.92
CA ASN A 92 -13.97 17.60 0.67
C ASN A 92 -15.42 17.95 0.35
#